data_AF-A0A455WD84-F1
#
_entry.id   AF-A0A455WD84-F1
#
_cell.length_a   1.000
_cell.length_b   1.000
_cell.length_c   1.000
_cell.angle_alpha   90.00
_cell.angle_beta   90.00
_cell.angle_gamma   90.00
#
_symmetry.space_group_name_H-M   'P 1'
#
loop_
_entity.id
_entity.type
_entity.pdbx_description
1 polymer ?
#
loop_
_entity_poly.entity_id
_entity_poly.type
_entity_poly.pdbx_seq_one_letter_code
_entity_poly.pdbx_strand_id
1 'polypeptide(L)'
;MTEHKSTADLSREELETAFDELAVHFDKAARHLEHATRVAAKQAQEYGEALLWLKEIRQAAGATAPGISHRELCLQIRDMRRKALEGQH
;
A
#
# COMPACT_ATOMS: atom_id res chain seq x y z
N MET A 1 17.23 -29.23 -27.86
CA MET A 1 16.20 -28.63 -28.70
C MET A 1 14.97 -29.49 -28.60
N THR A 2 13.93 -29.05 -27.90
CA THR A 2 12.63 -29.74 -27.93
C THR A 2 11.93 -29.30 -29.21
N GLU A 3 11.73 -30.22 -30.15
CA GLU A 3 10.91 -29.99 -31.32
C GLU A 3 9.48 -29.69 -30.87
N HIS A 4 9.03 -28.44 -31.05
CA HIS A 4 7.63 -28.10 -30.87
C HIS A 4 6.85 -28.63 -32.07
N LYS A 5 6.20 -29.79 -31.91
CA LYS A 5 5.17 -30.24 -32.84
C LYS A 5 4.09 -29.15 -32.95
N SER A 6 3.64 -28.88 -34.18
CA SER A 6 2.48 -28.03 -34.37
C SER A 6 1.28 -28.67 -33.68
N THR A 7 0.37 -27.86 -33.11
CA THR A 7 -0.88 -28.40 -32.53
C THR A 7 -1.74 -29.13 -33.56
N ALA A 8 -1.53 -28.84 -34.85
CA ALA A 8 -2.14 -29.54 -35.99
C ALA A 8 -1.64 -30.99 -36.18
N ASP A 9 -0.49 -31.34 -35.59
CA ASP A 9 0.14 -32.66 -35.71
C ASP A 9 -0.13 -33.57 -34.50
N LEU A 10 -0.90 -33.07 -33.53
CA LEU A 10 -1.25 -33.81 -32.31
C LEU A 10 -2.48 -34.68 -32.56
N SER A 11 -2.43 -35.90 -32.03
CA SER A 11 -3.62 -36.75 -31.94
C SER A 11 -4.67 -36.13 -31.01
N ARG A 12 -5.91 -36.60 -31.14
CA ARG A 12 -7.01 -36.13 -30.30
C ARG A 12 -6.74 -36.33 -28.80
N GLU A 13 -6.16 -37.46 -28.41
CA GLU A 13 -5.82 -37.75 -27.01
C GLU A 13 -4.70 -36.83 -26.47
N GLU A 14 -3.72 -36.50 -27.31
CA GLU A 14 -2.66 -35.54 -26.96
C GLU A 14 -3.23 -34.12 -26.80
N LEU A 15 -4.19 -33.72 -27.64
CA LEU A 15 -4.88 -32.43 -27.51
C LEU A 15 -5.73 -32.37 -26.25
N GLU A 16 -6.52 -33.41 -25.96
CA GLU A 16 -7.34 -33.49 -24.74
C GLU A 16 -6.47 -33.40 -23.48
N THR A 17 -5.35 -34.14 -23.45
CA THR A 17 -4.37 -34.07 -22.34
C THR A 17 -3.76 -32.68 -22.19
N ALA A 18 -3.34 -32.06 -23.30
CA ALA A 18 -2.78 -30.70 -23.26
C ALA A 18 -3.78 -29.65 -22.77
N PHE A 19 -5.07 -29.80 -23.12
CA PHE A 19 -6.12 -28.92 -22.60
C PHE A 19 -6.36 -29.11 -21.10
N ASP A 20 -6.35 -30.35 -20.60
CA ASP A 20 -6.48 -30.63 -19.18
C ASP A 20 -5.30 -30.07 -18.37
N GLU A 21 -4.07 -30.24 -18.87
CA GLU A 21 -2.88 -29.64 -18.27
C GLU A 21 -2.96 -28.11 -18.27
N LEU A 22 -3.41 -27.51 -19.37
CA LEU A 22 -3.58 -26.07 -19.48
C LEU A 22 -4.63 -25.54 -18.50
N ALA A 23 -5.74 -26.25 -18.32
CA ALA A 23 -6.78 -25.89 -17.35
C ALA A 23 -6.23 -25.90 -15.91
N VAL A 24 -5.45 -26.93 -15.54
CA VAL A 24 -4.78 -27.01 -14.24
C VAL A 24 -3.79 -25.87 -14.05
N HIS A 25 -3.01 -25.54 -15.07
CA HIS A 25 -2.06 -24.43 -15.02
C HIS A 25 -2.76 -23.07 -14.86
N PHE A 26 -3.87 -22.84 -15.56
CA PHE A 26 -4.67 -21.63 -15.40
C PHE A 26 -5.31 -21.52 -14.02
N ASP A 27 -5.89 -22.59 -13.49
CA ASP A 27 -6.45 -22.59 -12.13
C ASP A 27 -5.37 -22.27 -11.09
N LYS A 28 -4.18 -22.87 -11.23
CA LYS A 28 -3.04 -22.57 -10.36
C LYS A 28 -2.64 -21.09 -10.46
N ALA A 29 -2.51 -20.56 -11.68
CA ALA A 29 -2.16 -19.15 -11.90
C ALA A 29 -3.20 -18.19 -11.30
N ALA A 30 -4.50 -18.50 -11.47
CA ALA A 30 -5.60 -17.73 -10.88
C ALA A 30 -5.52 -17.70 -9.36
N ARG A 31 -5.26 -18.85 -8.71
CA ARG A 31 -5.08 -18.93 -7.24
C ARG A 31 -3.87 -18.12 -6.77
N HIS A 32 -2.77 -18.14 -7.50
CA HIS A 32 -1.59 -17.31 -7.17
C HIS A 32 -1.90 -15.81 -7.28
N LEU A 33 -2.62 -15.39 -8.33
CA LEU A 33 -3.06 -13.99 -8.49
C LEU A 33 -4.02 -13.57 -7.39
N GLU A 34 -4.98 -14.43 -7.02
CA GLU A 34 -5.89 -14.18 -5.92
C GLU A 34 -5.13 -14.00 -4.60
N HIS A 35 -4.17 -14.89 -4.31
CA HIS A 35 -3.33 -14.78 -3.13
C HIS A 35 -2.52 -13.48 -3.11
N ALA A 36 -1.86 -13.13 -4.22
CA ALA A 36 -1.10 -11.90 -4.34
C ALA A 36 -1.97 -10.66 -4.13
N THR A 37 -3.21 -10.67 -4.66
CA THR A 37 -4.19 -9.60 -4.49
C THR A 37 -4.58 -9.43 -3.01
N ARG A 38 -4.82 -10.54 -2.29
CA ARG A 38 -5.12 -10.50 -0.85
C ARG A 38 -3.94 -9.94 -0.04
N VAL A 39 -2.70 -10.31 -0.39
CA VAL A 39 -1.49 -9.76 0.26
C VAL A 39 -1.38 -8.26 0.02
N ALA A 40 -1.60 -7.79 -1.21
CA ALA A 40 -1.57 -6.37 -1.53
C ALA A 40 -2.66 -5.58 -0.77
N ALA A 41 -3.86 -6.14 -0.65
CA ALA A 41 -4.94 -5.53 0.14
C ALA A 41 -4.58 -5.39 1.63
N LYS A 42 -3.95 -6.43 2.21
CA LYS A 42 -3.46 -6.37 3.59
C LYS A 42 -2.39 -5.29 3.77
N GLN A 43 -1.42 -5.21 2.86
CA GLN A 43 -0.41 -4.16 2.90
C GLN A 43 -1.03 -2.77 2.78
N ALA A 44 -2.02 -2.58 1.89
CA ALA A 44 -2.74 -1.32 1.76
C ALA A 44 -3.44 -0.90 3.06
N GLN A 45 -4.03 -1.85 3.79
CA GLN A 45 -4.59 -1.60 5.11
C GLN A 45 -3.51 -1.14 6.11
N GLU A 46 -2.40 -1.87 6.20
CA GLU A 46 -1.25 -1.53 7.07
C GLU A 46 -0.70 -0.13 6.76
N TYR A 47 -0.61 0.25 5.47
CA TYR A 47 -0.24 1.61 5.06
C TYR A 47 -1.26 2.66 5.52
N GLY A 48 -2.55 2.35 5.43
CA GLY A 48 -3.62 3.22 5.94
C GLY A 48 -3.50 3.48 7.44
N GLU A 49 -3.21 2.43 8.23
CA GLU A 49 -2.99 2.53 9.67
C GLU A 49 -1.73 3.35 9.99
N ALA A 50 -0.62 3.15 9.27
CA ALA A 50 0.59 3.94 9.45
C ALA A 50 0.39 5.44 9.14
N LEU A 51 -0.43 5.77 8.14
CA LEU A 51 -0.80 7.16 7.83
C LEU A 51 -1.66 7.78 8.94
N LEU A 52 -2.55 7.01 9.55
CA LEU A 52 -3.32 7.44 10.71
C LEU A 52 -2.40 7.74 11.90
N TRP A 53 -1.48 6.83 12.23
CA TRP A 53 -0.49 7.06 13.29
C TRP A 53 0.37 8.30 13.01
N LEU A 54 0.79 8.52 11.76
CA LEU A 54 1.54 9.73 11.38
C LEU A 54 0.72 11.00 11.62
N LYS A 55 -0.58 10.98 11.31
CA LYS A 55 -1.49 12.09 11.58
C LYS A 55 -1.62 12.34 13.08
N GLU A 56 -1.77 11.29 13.88
CA GLU A 56 -1.86 11.37 15.35
C GLU A 56 -0.56 11.92 15.97
N ILE A 57 0.60 11.45 15.52
CA ILE A 57 1.92 11.96 15.94
C ILE A 57 2.04 13.45 15.62
N ARG A 58 1.62 13.88 14.42
CA ARG A 58 1.62 15.30 14.04
C ARG A 58 0.72 16.13 14.95
N GLN A 59 -0.49 15.66 15.24
CA GLN A 59 -1.39 16.34 16.18
C GLN A 59 -0.80 16.43 17.59
N ALA A 60 -0.24 15.33 18.12
CA ALA A 60 0.39 15.29 19.44
C ALA A 60 1.62 16.19 19.54
N ALA A 61 2.41 16.32 18.47
CA ALA A 61 3.54 17.24 18.39
C ALA A 61 3.15 18.73 18.24
N GLY A 62 1.86 19.06 18.33
CA GLY A 62 1.34 20.41 18.12
C GLY A 62 1.43 20.87 16.66
N ALA A 63 1.73 19.99 15.71
CA ALA A 63 1.69 20.28 14.28
C ALA A 63 0.22 20.20 13.79
N THR A 64 -0.61 21.09 14.31
CA THR A 64 -2.03 21.19 13.97
C THR A 64 -2.24 22.22 12.86
N ALA A 65 -1.88 21.86 11.62
CA ALA A 65 -2.46 22.31 10.35
C ALA A 65 -1.46 22.09 9.19
N PRO A 66 -1.92 21.95 7.93
CA PRO A 66 -1.07 21.91 6.72
C PRO A 66 -0.32 23.22 6.40
N GLY A 67 -0.11 24.13 7.36
CA GLY A 67 0.39 25.47 7.06
C GLY A 67 1.12 26.20 8.18
N ILE A 68 1.28 25.60 9.37
CA ILE A 68 2.08 26.21 10.43
C ILE A 68 3.15 25.19 10.84
N SER A 69 4.40 25.49 10.49
CA SER A 69 5.52 24.65 10.88
C SER A 69 5.65 24.61 12.41
N HIS A 70 6.19 23.51 12.96
CA HIS A 70 6.48 23.41 14.40
C HIS A 70 7.30 24.61 14.91
N ARG A 71 8.17 25.15 14.06
CA ARG A 71 8.93 26.38 14.33
C ARG A 71 8.03 27.60 14.49
N GLU A 72 7.03 27.79 13.63
CA GLU A 72 6.07 28.91 13.75
C GLU A 72 5.21 28.79 15.00
N LEU A 73 4.79 27.57 15.37
CA LEU A 73 4.09 27.34 16.63
C LEU A 73 4.95 27.76 17.84
N CYS A 74 6.22 27.33 17.87
CA CYS A 74 7.16 27.71 18.93
C CYS A 74 7.39 29.24 19.00
N LEU A 75 7.44 29.92 17.85
CA LEU A 75 7.55 31.38 17.78
C LEU A 75 6.29 32.07 18.30
N GLN A 76 5.10 31.58 17.95
CA GLN A 76 3.82 32.11 18.46
C GLN A 76 3.71 31.93 19.98
N ILE A 77 4.08 30.76 20.51
CA ILE A 77 4.09 30.50 21.96
C ILE A 77 5.07 31.45 22.66
N ARG A 78 6.26 31.68 22.10
CA ARG A 78 7.24 32.63 22.66
C ARG A 78 6.71 34.06 22.67
N ASP A 79 6.06 34.49 21.59
CA ASP A 79 5.46 35.82 21.48
C ASP A 79 4.30 36.01 22.48
N MET A 80 3.42 35.03 22.60
CA MET A 80 2.34 35.03 23.59
C MET A 80 2.86 35.14 25.03
N ARG A 81 3.92 34.40 25.37
CA ARG A 81 4.55 34.49 26.69
C ARG A 81 5.15 35.86 26.96
N ARG A 82 5.80 36.47 25.97
CA ARG A 82 6.33 37.84 26.07
C ARG A 82 5.20 38.84 26.35
N LYS A 83 4.13 38.82 25.54
CA LYS A 83 2.98 39.72 25.69
C LYS A 83 2.28 39.59 27.05
N ALA A 84 2.17 38.36 27.56
CA ALA A 84 1.60 38.10 28.88
C ALA A 84 2.44 38.72 30.01
N LEU A 85 3.76 38.79 29.86
CA LEU A 85 4.67 39.41 30.83
C LEU A 85 4.67 40.95 30.70
N GLU A 86 4.55 41.48 29.49
CA GLU A 86 4.47 42.92 29.23
C GLU A 86 3.14 43.53 29.70
N GLY A 87 2.04 42.78 29.67
CA GLY A 87 0.72 43.22 30.15
C GLY A 87 0.48 43.07 31.67
N GLN A 88 1.48 42.62 32.43
CA GLN A 88 1.45 42.51 33.90
C GLN A 88 2.15 43.68 34.61
N HIS A 89 2.59 44.69 33.85
CA HIS A 89 3.14 45.97 34.32
C HIS A 89 2.19 47.12 33.99
#